data_AF-A0A6I5NEN6-F1
#
_entry.id   AF-A0A6I5NEN6-F1
#
_cell.length_a   1.000
_cell.length_b   1.000
_cell.length_c   1.000
_cell.angle_alpha   90.00
_cell.angle_beta   90.00
_cell.angle_gamma   90.00
#
_symmetry.space_group_name_H-M   'P 1'
#
loop_
_entity.id
_entity.type
_entity.pdbx_description
1 polymer ?
#
loop_
_entity_poly.entity_id
_entity_poly.type
_entity_poly.pdbx_seq_one_letter_code
_entity_poly.pdbx_strand_id
1 'polypeptide(L)'
;MPTNYKTPGVYIEEISLFPPSVAQVETAIPAFIGYTQIAKVGVENFHANPLNPIVRPIRITSLLEYEQFFGKAVPEPNIFVRVTKTEANASSGQVSATTEANASFGQVSTTGDIIPASPSPHNMHYALQAYFANGGGPCYVVSVGPMETQAGDSEEPTPTPIVLKGDDTDANASNAGLLDGLNAIRQEDEVTLIVFPQSLALVQTDSLSDTTAAGDVATAFGDYKELYDLALQQCQDLQDRFVVMDAYLDIDGVSLNNAADYFRSAGIGTSNLKYGAAYGP
;
A
#
# COMPACT_ATOMS: atom_id res chain seq x y z
N MET A 1 32.87 -44.13 -4.16
CA MET A 1 32.19 -45.44 -4.26
C MET A 1 33.16 -46.46 -4.85
N PRO A 2 33.16 -47.74 -4.43
CA PRO A 2 34.16 -48.71 -4.89
C PRO A 2 33.82 -49.18 -6.31
N THR A 3 34.61 -48.71 -7.27
CA THR A 3 34.56 -49.07 -8.70
C THR A 3 35.26 -50.41 -8.94
N ASN A 4 34.63 -51.53 -8.60
CA ASN A 4 35.25 -52.82 -8.90
C ASN A 4 34.22 -53.91 -9.24
N TYR A 5 33.82 -53.94 -10.51
CA TYR A 5 33.10 -55.07 -11.11
C TYR A 5 34.08 -56.23 -11.31
N LYS A 6 33.85 -57.35 -10.62
CA LYS A 6 34.81 -58.48 -10.56
C LYS A 6 34.54 -59.62 -11.53
N THR A 7 33.44 -59.60 -12.29
CA THR A 7 33.11 -60.68 -13.23
C THR A 7 32.77 -60.11 -14.61
N PRO A 8 33.30 -60.68 -15.71
CA PRO A 8 32.88 -60.29 -17.05
C PRO A 8 31.38 -60.56 -17.22
N GLY A 9 30.58 -59.52 -17.49
CA GLY A 9 29.14 -59.61 -17.62
C GLY A 9 28.50 -58.26 -17.93
N VAL A 10 27.20 -58.27 -18.25
CA VAL A 10 26.40 -57.05 -18.42
C VAL A 10 25.82 -56.68 -17.06
N TYR A 11 26.10 -55.45 -16.60
CA TYR A 11 25.54 -54.90 -15.37
C TYR A 11 24.50 -53.84 -15.72
N ILE A 12 23.33 -53.93 -15.09
CA ILE A 12 22.30 -52.91 -15.14
C ILE A 12 22.34 -52.21 -13.78
N GLU A 13 22.68 -50.93 -13.77
CA GLU A 13 22.57 -50.08 -12.59
C GLU A 13 21.30 -49.26 -12.69
N GLU A 14 20.36 -49.51 -11.79
CA GLU A 14 19.21 -48.63 -11.60
C GLU A 14 19.65 -47.44 -10.75
N ILE A 15 19.96 -46.33 -11.41
CA ILE A 15 20.10 -45.05 -10.73
C ILE A 15 18.68 -44.58 -10.41
N SER A 16 18.29 -44.64 -9.14
CA SER A 16 17.00 -44.09 -8.73
C SER A 16 17.04 -42.56 -8.83
N LEU A 17 16.64 -42.03 -10.00
CA LEU A 17 16.22 -40.65 -10.14
C LEU A 17 14.76 -40.57 -9.66
N PHE A 18 14.54 -40.64 -8.35
CA PHE A 18 13.35 -39.96 -7.84
C PHE A 18 13.51 -38.49 -8.23
N PRO A 19 12.54 -37.89 -8.94
CA PRO A 19 12.53 -36.45 -9.09
C PRO A 19 12.70 -35.85 -7.69
N PRO A 20 13.51 -34.80 -7.50
CA PRO A 20 13.54 -34.13 -6.21
C PRO A 20 12.10 -33.83 -5.84
N SER A 21 11.68 -34.28 -4.65
CA SER A 21 10.37 -33.91 -4.11
C SER A 21 10.38 -32.39 -4.00
N VAL A 22 9.71 -31.71 -4.94
CA VAL A 22 9.55 -30.26 -4.88
C VAL A 22 8.58 -30.00 -3.75
N ALA A 23 9.09 -29.62 -2.58
CA ALA A 23 8.25 -29.00 -1.56
C ALA A 23 7.57 -27.79 -2.24
N GLN A 24 6.25 -27.67 -2.10
CA GLN A 24 5.52 -26.54 -2.63
C GLN A 24 5.98 -25.31 -1.84
N VAL A 25 6.95 -24.59 -2.38
CA VAL A 25 7.38 -23.29 -1.84
C VAL A 25 6.38 -22.27 -2.38
N GLU A 26 5.82 -21.48 -1.48
CA GLU A 26 4.94 -20.38 -1.86
C GLU A 26 5.73 -19.43 -2.76
N THR A 27 5.30 -19.29 -4.01
CA THR A 27 6.03 -18.52 -5.04
C THR A 27 5.71 -17.03 -5.02
N ALA A 28 4.85 -16.61 -4.10
CA ALA A 28 4.32 -15.25 -3.99
C ALA A 28 4.15 -14.90 -2.51
N ILE A 29 5.22 -14.51 -1.85
CA ILE A 29 5.20 -13.99 -0.47
C ILE A 29 5.36 -12.47 -0.57
N PRO A 30 4.25 -11.71 -0.51
CA PRO A 30 4.31 -10.26 -0.56
C PRO A 30 4.76 -9.65 0.75
N ALA A 31 5.41 -8.50 0.65
CA ALA A 31 5.64 -7.59 1.74
C ALA A 31 4.80 -6.33 1.52
N PHE A 32 3.90 -6.07 2.46
CA PHE A 32 3.12 -4.85 2.53
C PHE A 32 3.85 -3.85 3.42
N ILE A 33 4.12 -2.66 2.88
CA ILE A 33 4.82 -1.59 3.58
C ILE A 33 3.87 -0.40 3.69
N GLY A 34 3.63 0.08 4.91
CA GLY A 34 2.68 1.16 5.16
C GLY A 34 2.56 1.58 6.62
N TYR A 35 1.57 2.40 6.88
CA TYR A 35 1.23 2.91 8.22
C TYR A 35 0.13 2.04 8.82
N THR A 36 0.21 1.80 10.13
CA THR A 36 -0.73 0.92 10.84
C THR A 36 -1.28 1.61 12.09
N GLN A 37 -2.38 1.09 12.65
CA GLN A 37 -3.04 1.72 13.80
C GLN A 37 -2.19 1.57 15.05
N ILE A 38 -1.68 0.37 15.24
CA ILE A 38 -0.78 0.01 16.31
C ILE A 38 0.41 -0.73 15.72
N ALA A 39 1.42 -0.95 16.55
CA ALA A 39 2.58 -1.73 16.19
C ALA A 39 3.10 -2.44 17.44
N LYS A 40 2.38 -3.49 17.87
CA LYS A 40 2.64 -4.17 19.13
C LYS A 40 3.09 -5.60 18.90
N VAL A 41 4.31 -5.93 19.33
CA VAL A 41 4.83 -7.31 19.30
C VAL A 41 5.18 -7.72 20.72
N GLY A 42 4.37 -8.62 21.28
CA GLY A 42 4.51 -9.01 22.69
C GLY A 42 4.31 -7.81 23.63
N VAL A 43 5.38 -7.41 24.32
CA VAL A 43 5.38 -6.28 25.27
C VAL A 43 5.84 -4.96 24.64
N GLU A 44 6.48 -5.01 23.48
CA GLU A 44 7.04 -3.83 22.81
C GLU A 44 5.98 -3.16 21.94
N ASN A 45 5.88 -1.83 22.05
CA ASN A 45 5.10 -0.99 21.15
C ASN A 45 6.08 -0.11 20.35
N PHE A 46 6.20 -0.38 19.05
CA PHE A 46 7.15 0.30 18.18
C PHE A 46 6.71 1.73 17.84
N HIS A 47 5.40 2.03 17.86
CA HIS A 47 4.93 3.42 17.71
C HIS A 47 5.25 4.28 18.94
N ALA A 48 5.46 3.67 20.11
CA ALA A 48 5.82 4.39 21.33
C ALA A 48 7.33 4.58 21.51
N ASN A 49 8.16 3.98 20.64
CA ASN A 49 9.62 4.06 20.73
C ASN A 49 10.18 4.97 19.64
N PRO A 50 10.53 6.23 19.94
CA PRO A 50 11.09 7.15 18.95
C PRO A 50 12.45 6.70 18.41
N LEU A 51 13.16 5.78 19.09
CA LEU A 51 14.44 5.25 18.62
C LEU A 51 14.28 4.11 17.59
N ASN A 52 13.10 3.49 17.48
CA ASN A 52 12.80 2.42 16.53
C ASN A 52 11.33 2.49 16.08
N PRO A 53 10.95 3.53 15.32
CA PRO A 53 9.56 3.72 14.89
C PRO A 53 9.10 2.66 13.88
N ILE A 54 10.05 1.97 13.23
CA ILE A 54 9.80 0.94 12.24
C ILE A 54 9.65 -0.41 12.94
N VAL A 55 8.56 -1.09 12.64
CA VAL A 55 8.41 -2.50 12.99
C VAL A 55 9.26 -3.31 12.02
N ARG A 56 10.23 -4.06 12.56
CA ARG A 56 10.95 -5.06 11.77
C ARG A 56 9.95 -5.95 11.01
N PRO A 57 10.23 -6.35 9.76
CA PRO A 57 9.28 -7.13 8.97
C PRO A 57 8.69 -8.31 9.75
N ILE A 58 7.36 -8.35 9.89
CA ILE A 58 6.67 -9.44 10.59
C ILE A 58 5.98 -10.31 9.57
N ARG A 59 6.32 -11.60 9.58
CA ARG A 59 5.61 -12.63 8.84
C ARG A 59 4.28 -12.92 9.53
N ILE A 60 3.19 -12.70 8.81
CA ILE A 60 1.83 -13.03 9.23
C ILE A 60 1.23 -14.06 8.27
N THR A 61 0.28 -14.85 8.76
CA THR A 61 -0.40 -15.92 8.01
C THR A 61 -1.90 -15.71 7.88
N SER A 62 -2.45 -14.72 8.58
CA SER A 62 -3.88 -14.40 8.53
C SER A 62 -4.17 -12.95 8.88
N LEU A 63 -5.35 -12.48 8.47
CA LEU A 63 -5.84 -11.16 8.88
C LEU A 63 -6.01 -11.02 10.40
N LEU A 64 -6.29 -12.12 11.11
CA LEU A 64 -6.39 -12.09 12.58
C LEU A 64 -5.05 -11.74 13.23
N GLU A 65 -3.95 -12.32 12.73
CA GLU A 65 -2.60 -11.97 13.18
C GLU A 65 -2.27 -10.52 12.84
N TYR A 66 -2.67 -10.04 11.67
CA TYR A 66 -2.53 -8.63 11.33
C TYR A 66 -3.22 -7.73 12.36
N GLU A 67 -4.50 -7.99 12.66
CA GLU A 67 -5.26 -7.16 13.61
C GLU A 67 -4.66 -7.19 15.03
N GLN A 68 -4.02 -8.29 15.43
CA GLN A 68 -3.34 -8.41 16.72
C GLN A 68 -2.08 -7.54 16.81
N PHE A 69 -1.27 -7.51 15.75
CA PHE A 69 0.00 -6.77 15.74
C PHE A 69 -0.16 -5.31 15.31
N PHE A 70 -1.05 -5.05 14.35
CA PHE A 70 -1.12 -3.81 13.59
C PHE A 70 -2.46 -3.07 13.73
N GLY A 71 -3.49 -3.73 14.29
CA GLY A 71 -4.80 -3.14 14.51
C GLY A 71 -5.68 -3.11 13.28
N LYS A 72 -6.66 -2.21 13.27
CA LYS A 72 -7.71 -2.10 12.25
C LYS A 72 -7.60 -0.79 11.47
N ALA A 73 -8.45 -0.63 10.46
CA ALA A 73 -8.64 0.67 9.84
C ALA A 73 -9.15 1.69 10.88
N VAL A 74 -8.70 2.93 10.73
CA VAL A 74 -9.21 4.08 11.49
C VAL A 74 -10.62 4.41 10.98
N PRO A 75 -11.58 4.70 11.87
CA PRO A 75 -12.91 5.16 11.46
C PRO A 75 -12.85 6.45 10.65
N GLU A 76 -13.51 6.49 9.49
CA GLU A 76 -13.62 7.70 8.68
C GLU A 76 -14.46 8.77 9.38
N PRO A 77 -13.92 9.98 9.67
CA PRO A 77 -14.65 11.01 10.38
C PRO A 77 -15.63 11.82 9.50
N ASN A 78 -15.40 11.86 8.17
CA ASN A 78 -16.04 12.82 7.26
C ASN A 78 -16.87 12.17 6.13
N ILE A 79 -17.71 11.18 6.47
CA ILE A 79 -18.67 10.61 5.51
C ILE A 79 -19.95 11.45 5.53
N PHE A 80 -20.21 12.19 4.44
CA PHE A 80 -21.44 12.95 4.26
C PHE A 80 -22.40 12.23 3.31
N VAL A 81 -23.69 12.17 3.66
CA VAL A 81 -24.75 11.69 2.77
C VAL A 81 -25.61 12.87 2.35
N ARG A 82 -25.51 13.29 1.09
CA ARG A 82 -26.33 14.38 0.56
C ARG A 82 -27.68 13.85 0.08
N VAL A 83 -28.72 14.00 0.91
CA VAL A 83 -30.09 13.64 0.53
C VAL A 83 -30.74 14.83 -0.20
N THR A 84 -30.92 14.71 -1.51
CA THR A 84 -31.68 15.70 -2.29
C THR A 84 -33.13 15.26 -2.39
N LYS A 85 -34.04 15.95 -1.69
CA LYS A 85 -35.48 15.71 -1.81
C LYS A 85 -36.04 16.56 -2.95
N THR A 86 -36.44 15.94 -4.06
CA THR A 86 -37.19 16.63 -5.12
C THR A 86 -38.68 16.56 -4.78
N GLU A 87 -39.26 17.67 -4.31
CA GLU A 87 -40.71 17.79 -4.23
C GLU A 87 -41.26 18.31 -5.56
N ALA A 88 -42.11 17.52 -6.21
CA ALA A 88 -42.85 17.98 -7.38
C ALA A 88 -44.03 18.85 -6.94
N ASN A 89 -43.85 20.17 -6.93
CA ASN A 89 -44.98 21.10 -6.80
C ASN A 89 -45.69 21.23 -8.16
N ALA A 90 -46.92 20.73 -8.24
CA ALA A 90 -47.79 20.86 -9.40
C ALA A 90 -48.35 22.29 -9.53
N SER A 91 -47.48 23.29 -9.69
CA SER A 91 -47.74 24.61 -10.28
C SER A 91 -46.54 25.54 -10.04
N SER A 92 -45.93 26.03 -11.12
CA SER A 92 -44.71 26.86 -11.18
C SER A 92 -43.38 26.10 -10.99
N GLY A 93 -42.41 26.42 -11.85
CA GLY A 93 -41.20 25.64 -12.11
C GLY A 93 -40.33 25.30 -10.91
N GLN A 94 -39.67 24.13 -11.02
CA GLN A 94 -38.63 23.55 -10.17
C GLN A 94 -38.02 24.50 -9.11
N VAL A 95 -38.24 24.17 -7.84
CA VAL A 95 -37.45 24.68 -6.72
C VAL A 95 -36.71 23.48 -6.11
N SER A 96 -35.43 23.34 -6.43
CA SER A 96 -34.54 22.39 -5.77
C SER A 96 -34.09 22.98 -4.43
N ALA A 97 -34.77 22.63 -3.34
CA ALA A 97 -34.29 22.94 -2.00
C ALA A 97 -33.22 21.89 -1.62
N THR A 98 -31.95 22.31 -1.59
CA THR A 98 -30.87 21.49 -1.03
C THR A 98 -30.82 21.78 0.46
N THR A 99 -31.17 20.82 1.31
CA THR A 99 -30.97 20.93 2.75
C THR A 99 -29.81 20.01 3.12
N GLU A 100 -28.68 20.57 3.52
CA GLU A 100 -27.58 19.82 4.11
C GLU A 100 -27.98 19.45 5.55
N ALA A 101 -28.13 18.16 5.84
CA ALA A 101 -28.40 17.66 7.18
C ALA A 101 -27.28 16.68 7.57
N ASN A 102 -26.70 16.90 8.76
CA ASN A 102 -25.78 15.94 9.39
C ASN A 102 -26.56 14.67 9.73
N ALA A 103 -26.56 13.68 8.85
CA ALA A 103 -27.21 12.41 9.10
C ALA A 103 -26.20 11.45 9.74
N SER A 104 -26.31 11.25 11.06
CA SER A 104 -25.78 10.06 11.72
C SER A 104 -26.56 8.83 11.23
N PHE A 105 -25.81 7.77 10.94
CA PHE A 105 -26.22 6.46 10.40
C PHE A 105 -27.73 6.16 10.35
N GLY A 106 -28.30 6.31 9.15
CA GLY A 106 -29.60 5.79 8.78
C GLY A 106 -29.62 5.52 7.28
N GLN A 107 -29.65 4.24 6.90
CA GLN A 107 -29.67 3.78 5.52
C GLN A 107 -30.76 4.50 4.71
N VAL A 108 -30.37 5.29 3.70
CA VAL A 108 -31.29 5.84 2.69
C VAL A 108 -30.65 5.69 1.31
N SER A 109 -31.25 4.81 0.51
CA SER A 109 -30.98 4.64 -0.91
C SER A 109 -31.71 5.75 -1.68
N THR A 110 -30.96 6.55 -2.44
CA THR A 110 -31.37 7.16 -3.73
C THR A 110 -30.18 7.93 -4.30
N THR A 111 -29.80 7.58 -5.54
CA THR A 111 -28.89 8.25 -6.48
C THR A 111 -28.25 9.54 -5.97
N GLY A 112 -27.15 9.39 -5.23
CA GLY A 112 -26.31 10.48 -4.78
C GLY A 112 -24.97 9.87 -4.43
N ASP A 113 -23.92 10.31 -5.09
CA ASP A 113 -22.58 9.78 -4.90
C ASP A 113 -22.20 9.95 -3.42
N ILE A 114 -22.00 8.82 -2.73
CA ILE A 114 -21.42 8.80 -1.38
C ILE A 114 -19.93 9.02 -1.60
N ILE A 115 -19.52 10.27 -1.79
CA ILE A 115 -18.10 10.63 -1.89
C ILE A 115 -17.70 11.16 -0.51
N PRO A 116 -16.86 10.45 0.27
CA PRO A 116 -16.17 11.10 1.38
C PRO A 116 -15.39 12.28 0.78
N ALA A 117 -15.63 13.50 1.26
CA ALA A 117 -14.99 14.70 0.70
C ALA A 117 -13.46 14.65 0.79
N SER A 118 -12.92 13.82 1.69
CA SER A 118 -11.50 13.47 1.80
C SER A 118 -11.38 12.11 2.51
N PRO A 119 -11.33 10.97 1.78
CA PRO A 119 -11.10 9.67 2.40
C PRO A 119 -9.72 9.60 3.06
N SER A 120 -9.57 8.76 4.09
CA SER A 120 -8.26 8.55 4.72
C SER A 120 -7.25 7.97 3.70
N PRO A 121 -6.01 8.49 3.65
CA PRO A 121 -4.96 7.90 2.83
C PRO A 121 -4.49 6.54 3.38
N HIS A 122 -4.97 6.13 4.56
CA HIS A 122 -4.57 4.91 5.23
C HIS A 122 -5.46 3.71 4.90
N ASN A 123 -5.15 3.03 3.80
CA ASN A 123 -5.90 1.87 3.31
C ASN A 123 -5.24 0.50 3.60
N MET A 124 -4.20 0.44 4.43
CA MET A 124 -3.39 -0.76 4.69
C MET A 124 -4.21 -1.97 5.15
N HIS A 125 -5.10 -1.77 6.14
CA HIS A 125 -5.97 -2.85 6.65
C HIS A 125 -6.92 -3.37 5.57
N TYR A 126 -7.50 -2.47 4.75
CA TYR A 126 -8.39 -2.86 3.65
C TYR A 126 -7.65 -3.61 2.54
N ALA A 127 -6.41 -3.21 2.21
CA ALA A 127 -5.58 -3.92 1.24
C ALA A 127 -5.28 -5.36 1.68
N LEU A 128 -4.94 -5.55 2.95
CA LEU A 128 -4.72 -6.89 3.52
C LEU A 128 -6.01 -7.70 3.64
N GLN A 129 -7.13 -7.07 3.99
CA GLN A 129 -8.43 -7.72 3.98
C GLN A 129 -8.76 -8.24 2.57
N ALA A 130 -8.57 -7.43 1.53
CA ALA A 130 -8.78 -7.82 0.15
C ALA A 130 -7.81 -8.94 -0.26
N TYR A 131 -6.53 -8.86 0.13
CA TYR A 131 -5.54 -9.89 -0.15
C TYR A 131 -5.94 -11.26 0.42
N PHE A 132 -6.25 -11.34 1.72
CA PHE A 132 -6.66 -12.60 2.36
C PHE A 132 -8.03 -13.08 1.86
N ALA A 133 -8.96 -12.18 1.53
CA ALA A 133 -10.25 -12.55 0.94
C ALA A 133 -10.12 -13.15 -0.46
N ASN A 134 -9.06 -12.82 -1.20
CA ASN A 134 -8.74 -13.37 -2.52
C ASN A 134 -7.79 -14.58 -2.47
N GLY A 135 -7.69 -15.26 -1.31
CA GLY A 135 -6.85 -16.45 -1.15
C GLY A 135 -5.38 -16.15 -0.87
N GLY A 136 -5.09 -14.97 -0.35
CA GLY A 136 -3.74 -14.59 0.10
C GLY A 136 -3.16 -15.57 1.12
N GLY A 137 -1.90 -15.93 0.92
CA GLY A 137 -1.11 -16.75 1.83
C GLY A 137 -0.29 -15.91 2.82
N PRO A 138 0.73 -16.51 3.46
CA PRO A 138 1.69 -15.79 4.27
C PRO A 138 2.26 -14.56 3.57
N CYS A 139 2.38 -13.48 4.33
CA CYS A 139 2.94 -12.23 3.85
C CYS A 139 3.72 -11.54 4.96
N TYR A 140 4.61 -10.63 4.58
CA TYR A 140 5.30 -9.75 5.49
C TYR A 140 4.56 -8.43 5.60
N VAL A 141 4.57 -7.84 6.78
CA VAL A 141 4.07 -6.50 7.02
C VAL A 141 5.15 -5.68 7.71
N VAL A 142 5.37 -4.48 7.18
CA VAL A 142 6.28 -3.48 7.74
C VAL A 142 5.47 -2.24 8.06
N SER A 143 5.33 -1.95 9.35
CA SER A 143 4.75 -0.69 9.82
C SER A 143 5.84 0.37 9.89
N VAL A 144 5.68 1.46 9.14
CA VAL A 144 6.60 2.61 9.15
C VAL A 144 6.16 3.74 10.09
N GLY A 145 4.93 3.68 10.62
CA GLY A 145 4.45 4.68 11.57
C GLY A 145 2.96 4.52 11.90
N PRO A 146 2.46 5.31 12.88
CA PRO A 146 1.06 5.31 13.25
C PRO A 146 0.20 6.00 12.18
N MET A 147 -1.02 5.51 11.95
CA MET A 147 -2.00 6.15 11.04
C MET A 147 -2.57 7.47 11.58
N GLU A 148 -2.49 7.68 12.89
CA GLU A 148 -2.95 8.92 13.52
C GLU A 148 -1.89 9.43 14.48
N THR A 149 -1.68 10.74 14.47
CA THR A 149 -0.88 11.45 15.46
C THR A 149 -1.79 12.12 16.49
N GLN A 150 -1.44 11.97 17.76
CA GLN A 150 -2.10 12.67 18.85
C GLN A 150 -1.33 13.96 19.18
N ALA A 151 -1.95 15.12 18.97
CA ALA A 151 -1.38 16.43 19.30
C ALA A 151 -1.59 16.83 20.78
N GLY A 152 -1.78 15.86 21.68
CA GLY A 152 -1.95 16.04 23.12
C GLY A 152 -3.15 15.27 23.70
N ASP A 153 -3.25 15.20 25.03
CA ASP A 153 -4.23 14.37 25.75
C ASP A 153 -5.71 14.77 25.53
N SER A 154 -5.97 15.93 24.93
CA SER A 154 -7.31 16.51 24.75
C SER A 154 -7.64 16.91 23.31
N GLU A 155 -6.79 16.58 22.34
CA GLU A 155 -7.03 16.85 20.93
C GLU A 155 -7.51 15.59 20.22
N GLU A 156 -8.43 15.76 19.26
CA GLU A 156 -8.84 14.67 18.39
C GLU A 156 -7.64 14.21 17.56
N PRO A 157 -7.44 12.89 17.40
CA PRO A 157 -6.34 12.36 16.60
C PRO A 157 -6.44 12.85 15.15
N THR A 158 -5.32 13.29 14.59
CA THR A 158 -5.22 13.72 13.19
C THR A 158 -4.56 12.63 12.35
N PRO A 159 -5.04 12.39 11.11
CA PRO A 159 -4.38 11.44 10.21
C PRO A 159 -2.92 11.84 9.95
N THR A 160 -2.02 10.87 10.05
CA THR A 160 -0.59 11.07 9.80
C THR A 160 -0.35 11.21 8.28
N PRO A 161 0.30 12.26 7.78
CA PRO A 161 0.60 12.35 6.36
C PRO A 161 1.55 11.21 5.94
N ILE A 162 1.29 10.65 4.75
CA ILE A 162 2.16 9.64 4.14
C ILE A 162 3.40 10.35 3.60
N VAL A 163 4.58 9.92 4.01
CA VAL A 163 5.84 10.52 3.57
C VAL A 163 6.79 9.47 2.98
N LEU A 164 7.62 9.90 2.03
CA LEU A 164 8.64 9.04 1.43
C LEU A 164 9.73 8.69 2.46
N LYS A 165 10.26 9.71 3.14
CA LYS A 165 11.36 9.61 4.11
C LYS A 165 10.91 10.18 5.44
N GLY A 166 11.42 9.59 6.52
CA GLY A 166 11.25 10.16 7.85
C GLY A 166 11.95 11.50 8.04
N ASP A 167 11.57 12.22 9.09
CA ASP A 167 12.24 13.46 9.49
C ASP A 167 13.44 13.15 10.41
N ASP A 168 14.63 13.08 9.83
CA ASP A 168 15.90 12.84 10.56
C ASP A 168 16.40 14.11 11.30
N THR A 169 15.67 15.24 11.22
CA THR A 169 16.06 16.50 11.89
C THR A 169 15.43 16.67 13.27
N ASP A 170 14.39 15.89 13.58
CA ASP A 170 13.78 15.85 14.90
C ASP A 170 14.09 14.52 15.58
N ALA A 171 15.00 14.55 16.57
CA ALA A 171 15.36 13.38 17.36
C ALA A 171 14.18 12.80 18.18
N ASN A 172 13.03 13.47 18.21
CA ASN A 172 11.78 12.99 18.80
C ASN A 172 10.74 12.57 17.74
N ALA A 173 10.98 12.81 16.44
CA ALA A 173 10.09 12.38 15.38
C ALA A 173 10.25 10.87 15.18
N SER A 174 9.30 10.14 15.75
CA SER A 174 9.01 8.72 15.49
C SER A 174 8.48 8.45 14.08
N ASN A 175 8.82 9.28 13.09
CA ASN A 175 8.18 9.27 11.78
C ASN A 175 9.13 8.64 10.78
N ALA A 176 9.08 7.32 10.61
CA ALA A 176 9.72 6.69 9.48
C ALA A 176 8.84 6.84 8.21
N GLY A 177 9.49 6.84 7.06
CA GLY A 177 8.83 6.92 5.76
C GLY A 177 8.74 5.55 5.08
N LEU A 178 8.04 5.51 3.94
CA LEU A 178 7.92 4.29 3.13
C LEU A 178 9.27 3.75 2.66
N LEU A 179 10.26 4.62 2.42
CA LEU A 179 11.62 4.21 2.04
C LEU A 179 12.33 3.43 3.16
N ASP A 180 12.08 3.80 4.42
CA ASP A 180 12.70 3.10 5.55
C ASP A 180 12.12 1.68 5.68
N GLY A 181 10.83 1.51 5.40
CA GLY A 181 10.21 0.19 5.30
C GLY A 181 10.76 -0.65 4.15
N LEU A 182 11.05 -0.04 3.00
CA LEU A 182 11.72 -0.71 1.87
C LEU A 182 13.14 -1.16 2.24
N ASN A 183 13.88 -0.35 2.99
CA ASN A 183 15.20 -0.73 3.49
C ASN A 183 15.11 -1.86 4.52
N ALA A 184 14.08 -1.90 5.34
CA ALA A 184 13.85 -2.98 6.31
C ALA A 184 13.59 -4.32 5.61
N ILE A 185 12.75 -4.35 4.56
CA ILE A 185 12.41 -5.59 3.85
C ILE A 185 13.57 -6.16 3.03
N ARG A 186 14.61 -5.37 2.79
CA ARG A 186 15.83 -5.83 2.11
C ARG A 186 16.51 -7.00 2.83
N GLN A 187 16.32 -7.12 4.15
CA GLN A 187 16.97 -8.14 4.99
C GLN A 187 16.23 -9.48 4.96
N GLU A 188 15.00 -9.53 4.43
CA GLU A 188 14.19 -10.74 4.36
C GLU A 188 14.36 -11.40 2.99
N ASP A 189 14.85 -12.65 2.98
CA ASP A 189 15.11 -13.44 1.78
C ASP A 189 13.84 -14.14 1.24
N GLU A 190 12.81 -14.35 2.06
CA GLU A 190 11.55 -15.02 1.63
C GLU A 190 10.66 -14.13 0.77
N VAL A 191 10.88 -12.82 0.77
CA VAL A 191 9.98 -11.84 0.14
C VAL A 191 10.18 -11.83 -1.36
N THR A 192 9.10 -12.11 -2.10
CA THR A 192 9.12 -12.14 -3.57
C THR A 192 8.31 -11.02 -4.21
N LEU A 193 7.42 -10.36 -3.46
CA LEU A 193 6.64 -9.23 -3.95
C LEU A 193 6.75 -8.04 -3.00
N ILE A 194 6.84 -6.82 -3.53
CA ILE A 194 6.81 -5.58 -2.76
C ILE A 194 5.52 -4.82 -3.12
N VAL A 195 4.76 -4.41 -2.10
CA VAL A 195 3.49 -3.71 -2.24
C VAL A 195 3.45 -2.50 -1.30
N PHE A 196 3.02 -1.35 -1.83
CA PHE A 196 2.83 -0.12 -1.07
C PHE A 196 1.37 0.36 -1.17
N PRO A 197 0.46 -0.14 -0.31
CA PRO A 197 -0.97 0.16 -0.43
C PRO A 197 -1.32 1.66 -0.44
N GLN A 198 -0.50 2.46 0.25
CA GLN A 198 -0.74 3.87 0.49
C GLN A 198 0.13 4.80 -0.37
N SER A 199 0.89 4.25 -1.31
CA SER A 199 1.84 5.00 -2.16
C SER A 199 1.20 6.15 -2.95
N LEU A 200 -0.06 5.99 -3.34
CA LEU A 200 -0.81 6.99 -4.10
C LEU A 200 -0.92 8.34 -3.36
N ALA A 201 -0.90 8.33 -2.03
CA ALA A 201 -0.94 9.55 -1.22
C ALA A 201 0.36 10.38 -1.31
N LEU A 202 1.43 9.86 -1.91
CA LEU A 202 2.65 10.61 -2.21
C LEU A 202 2.50 11.55 -3.42
N VAL A 203 1.45 11.38 -4.23
CA VAL A 203 1.20 12.23 -5.40
C VAL A 203 0.49 13.50 -4.94
N GLN A 204 1.10 14.66 -5.19
CA GLN A 204 0.51 15.95 -4.86
C GLN A 204 -0.42 16.42 -5.98
N THR A 205 -1.74 16.23 -5.80
CA THR A 205 -2.72 16.43 -6.87
C THR A 205 -3.35 17.83 -6.90
N ASP A 206 -3.30 18.59 -5.80
CA ASP A 206 -4.03 19.86 -5.62
C ASP A 206 -3.79 20.91 -6.72
N SER A 207 -2.64 20.84 -7.40
CA SER A 207 -2.23 21.79 -8.45
C SER A 207 -2.25 21.18 -9.87
N LEU A 208 -2.72 19.95 -10.03
CA LEU A 208 -2.78 19.27 -11.31
C LEU A 208 -4.07 19.59 -12.07
N SER A 209 -3.94 19.77 -13.38
CA SER A 209 -5.01 20.04 -14.34
C SER A 209 -4.54 19.60 -15.71
N ASP A 210 -5.45 19.44 -16.68
CA ASP A 210 -5.10 19.09 -18.07
C ASP A 210 -4.05 20.02 -18.73
N THR A 211 -3.87 21.23 -18.19
CA THR A 211 -2.93 22.23 -18.72
C THR A 211 -1.65 22.40 -17.89
N THR A 212 -1.45 21.55 -16.86
CA THR A 212 -0.29 21.64 -15.98
C THR A 212 1.00 21.42 -16.76
N ALA A 213 2.00 22.27 -16.52
CA ALA A 213 3.27 22.19 -17.20
C ALA A 213 4.05 20.95 -16.75
N ALA A 214 4.82 20.35 -17.65
CA ALA A 214 5.55 19.11 -17.38
C ALA A 214 6.50 19.19 -16.15
N GLY A 215 7.05 20.37 -15.86
CA GLY A 215 7.88 20.59 -14.67
C GLY A 215 7.11 20.44 -13.36
N ASP A 216 5.90 21.00 -13.30
CA ASP A 216 5.05 20.92 -12.11
C ASP A 216 4.50 19.51 -11.89
N VAL A 217 4.21 18.78 -12.98
CA VAL A 217 3.88 17.35 -12.91
C VAL A 217 5.05 16.55 -12.35
N ALA A 218 6.28 16.83 -12.78
CA ALA A 218 7.46 16.14 -12.25
C ALA A 218 7.67 16.41 -10.75
N THR A 219 7.38 17.62 -10.26
CA THR A 219 7.40 17.92 -8.83
C THR A 219 6.31 17.18 -8.07
N ALA A 220 5.08 17.16 -8.60
CA ALA A 220 3.94 16.49 -7.96
C ALA A 220 4.14 14.97 -7.77
N PHE A 221 4.84 14.32 -8.70
CA PHE A 221 5.14 12.89 -8.64
C PHE A 221 6.53 12.58 -8.05
N GLY A 222 7.29 13.57 -7.60
CA GLY A 222 8.71 13.40 -7.22
C GLY A 222 8.94 12.29 -6.20
N ASP A 223 8.24 12.35 -5.07
CA ASP A 223 8.36 11.36 -3.98
C ASP A 223 7.83 9.98 -4.40
N TYR A 224 6.70 9.95 -5.08
CA TYR A 224 6.10 8.74 -5.65
C TYR A 224 7.07 8.02 -6.60
N LYS A 225 7.70 8.79 -7.49
CA LYS A 225 8.67 8.28 -8.45
C LYS A 225 9.93 7.77 -7.77
N GLU A 226 10.45 8.51 -6.79
CA GLU A 226 11.63 8.08 -6.05
C GLU A 226 11.39 6.75 -5.32
N LEU A 227 10.22 6.57 -4.69
CA LEU A 227 9.85 5.30 -4.04
C LEU A 227 9.94 4.11 -5.01
N TYR A 228 9.28 4.22 -6.16
CA TYR A 228 9.20 3.11 -7.11
C TYR A 228 10.52 2.87 -7.85
N ASP A 229 11.27 3.92 -8.19
CA ASP A 229 12.60 3.76 -8.80
C ASP A 229 13.55 3.01 -7.85
N LEU A 230 13.52 3.34 -6.55
CA LEU A 230 14.32 2.64 -5.53
C LEU A 230 13.83 1.21 -5.28
N ALA A 231 12.52 0.98 -5.29
CA ALA A 231 11.96 -0.38 -5.17
C ALA A 231 12.38 -1.26 -6.37
N LEU A 232 12.30 -0.73 -7.58
CA LEU A 232 12.77 -1.41 -8.79
C LEU A 232 14.28 -1.65 -8.78
N GLN A 233 15.06 -0.70 -8.27
CA GLN A 233 16.49 -0.87 -8.07
C GLN A 233 16.78 -2.01 -7.09
N GLN A 234 16.10 -2.06 -5.94
CA GLN A 234 16.25 -3.14 -4.98
C GLN A 234 15.91 -4.51 -5.59
N CYS A 235 14.88 -4.58 -6.44
CA CYS A 235 14.55 -5.81 -7.16
C CYS A 235 15.65 -6.23 -8.15
N GLN A 236 16.28 -5.27 -8.83
CA GLN A 236 17.43 -5.55 -9.70
C GLN A 236 18.68 -5.98 -8.93
N ASP A 237 18.90 -5.45 -7.73
CA ASP A 237 20.06 -5.79 -6.89
C ASP A 237 19.94 -7.22 -6.31
N LEU A 238 18.74 -7.59 -5.83
CA LEU A 238 18.51 -8.86 -5.13
C LEU A 238 18.01 -9.98 -6.05
N GLN A 239 17.38 -9.63 -7.17
CA GLN A 239 16.93 -10.55 -8.23
C GLN A 239 15.94 -11.65 -7.80
N ASP A 240 15.35 -11.51 -6.62
CA ASP A 240 14.45 -12.45 -5.96
C ASP A 240 13.03 -11.89 -5.78
N ARG A 241 12.81 -10.63 -6.13
CA ARG A 241 11.56 -9.90 -5.85
C ARG A 241 11.07 -9.03 -7.02
N PHE A 242 9.78 -8.69 -6.96
CA PHE A 242 9.07 -7.94 -7.99
C PHE A 242 8.13 -6.90 -7.35
N VAL A 243 8.07 -5.68 -7.89
CA VAL A 243 7.24 -4.59 -7.34
C VAL A 243 5.87 -4.58 -8.00
N VAL A 244 4.82 -4.50 -7.18
CA VAL A 244 3.45 -4.22 -7.62
C VAL A 244 3.15 -2.76 -7.32
N MET A 245 2.80 -2.01 -8.35
CA MET A 245 2.64 -0.55 -8.30
C MET A 245 1.21 -0.17 -8.64
N ASP A 246 0.69 0.89 -8.04
CA ASP A 246 -0.64 1.43 -8.34
C ASP A 246 -0.49 2.71 -9.17
N ALA A 247 -1.11 2.76 -10.34
CA ALA A 247 -1.10 3.92 -11.22
C ALA A 247 -2.18 4.92 -10.79
N TYR A 248 -1.78 6.16 -10.52
CA TYR A 248 -2.72 7.22 -10.16
C TYR A 248 -3.36 7.82 -11.42
N LEU A 249 -4.57 7.36 -11.75
CA LEU A 249 -5.28 7.70 -13.00
C LEU A 249 -6.53 8.57 -12.80
N ASP A 250 -7.00 8.70 -11.56
CA ASP A 250 -8.22 9.44 -11.19
C ASP A 250 -7.84 10.77 -10.50
N ILE A 251 -7.31 11.71 -11.28
CA ILE A 251 -6.95 13.05 -10.81
C ILE A 251 -8.10 13.99 -11.17
N ASP A 252 -8.63 14.72 -10.19
CA ASP A 252 -9.71 15.68 -10.43
C ASP A 252 -9.28 16.76 -11.43
N GLY A 253 -10.17 17.10 -12.36
CA GLY A 253 -9.89 18.07 -13.42
C GLY A 253 -8.85 17.64 -14.47
N VAL A 254 -8.42 16.38 -14.49
CA VAL A 254 -7.49 15.82 -15.49
C VAL A 254 -8.15 14.67 -16.25
N SER A 255 -8.05 14.69 -17.57
CA SER A 255 -8.51 13.60 -18.42
C SER A 255 -7.66 12.33 -18.23
N LEU A 256 -8.28 11.15 -18.35
CA LEU A 256 -7.59 9.86 -18.20
C LEU A 256 -6.33 9.73 -19.07
N ASN A 257 -6.35 10.26 -20.29
CA ASN A 257 -5.19 10.23 -21.18
C ASN A 257 -4.03 11.06 -20.62
N ASN A 258 -4.32 12.27 -20.13
CA ASN A 258 -3.30 13.12 -19.51
C ASN A 258 -2.80 12.53 -18.20
N ALA A 259 -3.66 11.94 -17.37
CA ALA A 259 -3.25 11.26 -16.15
C ALA A 259 -2.32 10.06 -16.45
N ALA A 260 -2.63 9.27 -17.48
CA ALA A 260 -1.76 8.19 -17.95
C ALA A 260 -0.41 8.71 -18.47
N ASP A 261 -0.41 9.84 -19.18
CA ASP A 261 0.81 10.49 -19.66
C ASP A 261 1.63 11.09 -18.50
N TYR A 262 1.00 11.63 -17.46
CA TYR A 262 1.65 12.09 -16.23
C TYR A 262 2.33 10.93 -15.51
N PHE A 263 1.62 9.82 -15.29
CA PHE A 263 2.22 8.62 -14.71
C PHE A 263 3.44 8.11 -15.52
N ARG A 264 3.32 8.03 -16.85
CA ARG A 264 4.40 7.53 -17.71
C ARG A 264 5.61 8.46 -17.79
N SER A 265 5.40 9.77 -17.75
CA SER A 265 6.46 10.76 -17.91
C SER A 265 7.11 11.18 -16.58
N ALA A 266 6.35 11.15 -15.48
CA ALA A 266 6.77 11.68 -14.19
C ALA A 266 6.63 10.68 -13.03
N GLY A 267 5.76 9.67 -13.14
CA GLY A 267 5.50 8.72 -12.04
C GLY A 267 6.51 7.58 -11.92
N ILE A 268 7.23 7.24 -12.98
CA ILE A 268 8.17 6.11 -12.97
C ILE A 268 9.39 6.37 -13.86
N GLY A 269 10.55 5.79 -13.52
CA GLY A 269 11.76 5.81 -14.33
C GLY A 269 11.73 4.81 -15.48
N THR A 270 12.76 4.84 -16.33
CA THR A 270 12.94 3.90 -17.45
C THR A 270 13.85 2.73 -17.11
N SER A 271 14.45 2.73 -15.92
CA SER A 271 15.37 1.71 -15.44
C SER A 271 14.63 0.55 -14.78
N ASN A 272 15.15 -0.66 -14.91
CA ASN A 272 14.71 -1.85 -14.14
C ASN A 272 13.22 -2.23 -14.29
N LEU A 273 12.53 -1.74 -15.32
CA LEU A 273 11.10 -1.97 -15.57
C LEU A 273 10.69 -3.46 -15.65
N LYS A 274 11.63 -4.37 -15.93
CA LYS A 274 11.38 -5.82 -15.93
C LYS A 274 11.05 -6.40 -14.55
N TYR A 275 11.25 -5.66 -13.46
CA TYR A 275 10.94 -6.10 -12.09
C TYR A 275 9.70 -5.45 -11.49
N GLY A 276 8.85 -4.80 -12.27
CA GLY A 276 7.60 -4.27 -11.74
C GLY A 276 6.46 -4.28 -12.72
N ALA A 277 5.25 -4.20 -12.18
CA ALA A 277 4.02 -4.00 -12.93
C ALA A 277 3.18 -2.93 -12.25
N ALA A 278 2.60 -2.04 -13.05
CA ALA A 278 1.66 -1.03 -12.59
C ALA A 278 0.22 -1.44 -12.94
N TYR A 279 -0.69 -1.26 -12.00
CA TYR A 279 -2.12 -1.53 -12.16
C TYR A 279 -2.90 -0.23 -12.01
N GLY A 280 -3.82 0.03 -12.93
CA GLY A 280 -4.79 1.12 -12.85
C GLY A 280 -6.21 0.59 -13.07
N PRO A 281 -7.24 1.32 -12.62
CA PRO A 281 -8.65 0.94 -12.79
C PRO A 281 -9.13 1.00 -14.25
#